data_AF-A0A3Q0IPL9-F1
#
_entry.id   AF-A0A3Q0IPL9-F1
#
_cell.length_a   1.000
_cell.length_b   1.000
_cell.length_c   1.000
_cell.angle_alpha   90.00
_cell.angle_beta   90.00
_cell.angle_gamma   90.00
#
_symmetry.space_group_name_H-M   'P 1'
#
loop_
_entity.id
_entity.type
_entity.pdbx_description
1 polymer ?
#
loop_
_entity_poly.entity_id
_entity_poly.type
_entity_poly.pdbx_seq_one_letter_code
_entity_poly.pdbx_strand_id
1 'polypeptide(L)'
;MLKEGHSDAEMMDLVSEMEMMKMIGQHINIINLLGVCTQDGPLYVIVEFAPHGNLRDFLRKHRPSSGYESPLGSAYTNGNVLTEKDLISFAYQVANGMHYLQSRKVGNDALPKNAAQLQD
;
A
#
# COMPACT_ATOMS: atom_id res chain seq x y z
N MET A 1 -2.18 -8.22 -8.54
CA MET A 1 -2.15 -9.12 -9.72
C MET A 1 -3.43 -9.90 -9.77
N LEU A 2 -4.00 -10.05 -10.96
CA LEU A 2 -5.21 -10.84 -11.15
C LEU A 2 -4.87 -12.33 -11.13
N LYS A 3 -5.79 -13.13 -10.60
CA LYS A 3 -5.70 -14.59 -10.63
C LYS A 3 -6.16 -15.10 -12.00
N GLU A 4 -5.83 -16.36 -12.29
CA GLU A 4 -6.44 -17.05 -13.44
C GLU A 4 -7.97 -17.10 -13.27
N GLY A 5 -8.70 -16.85 -14.36
CA GLY A 5 -10.17 -16.82 -14.34
C GLY A 5 -10.78 -15.54 -13.75
N HIS A 6 -10.03 -14.44 -13.67
CA HIS A 6 -10.59 -13.14 -13.27
C HIS A 6 -11.68 -12.66 -14.25
N SER A 7 -12.59 -11.85 -13.72
CA SER A 7 -13.63 -11.17 -14.48
C SER A 7 -13.12 -9.88 -15.13
N ASP A 8 -13.82 -9.42 -16.18
CA ASP A 8 -13.56 -8.12 -16.80
C ASP A 8 -13.65 -6.96 -15.79
N ALA A 9 -14.54 -7.09 -14.79
CA ALA A 9 -14.68 -6.10 -13.72
C ALA A 9 -13.41 -6.01 -12.85
N GLU A 10 -12.82 -7.14 -12.46
CA GLU A 10 -11.57 -7.15 -11.69
C GLU A 10 -10.40 -6.57 -12.51
N MET A 11 -10.40 -6.78 -13.83
CA MET A 11 -9.43 -6.13 -14.72
C MET A 11 -9.62 -4.61 -14.76
N MET A 12 -10.86 -4.13 -14.90
CA MET A 12 -11.17 -2.70 -14.89
C MET A 12 -10.80 -2.04 -13.57
N ASP A 13 -11.05 -2.71 -12.44
CA ASP A 13 -10.67 -2.22 -11.11
C ASP A 13 -9.15 -2.07 -10.99
N LEU A 14 -8.39 -3.08 -11.44
CA LEU A 14 -6.93 -3.00 -11.42
C LEU A 14 -6.38 -1.88 -12.32
N VAL A 15 -6.98 -1.67 -13.50
CA VAL A 15 -6.61 -0.55 -14.39
C VAL A 15 -6.92 0.79 -13.73
N SER A 16 -8.08 0.91 -13.08
CA SER A 16 -8.48 2.13 -12.36
C SER A 16 -7.53 2.45 -11.20
N GLU A 17 -7.15 1.44 -10.41
CA GLU A 17 -6.15 1.57 -9.35
C GLU A 17 -4.79 2.00 -9.90
N MET A 18 -4.33 1.38 -10.98
CA MET A 18 -3.07 1.72 -11.64
C MET A 18 -3.06 3.18 -12.12
N GLU A 19 -4.11 3.64 -12.80
CA GLU A 19 -4.21 5.02 -13.26
C GLU A 19 -4.28 6.01 -12.08
N MET A 20 -5.00 5.66 -11.01
CA MET A 20 -4.99 6.47 -9.79
C MET A 20 -3.57 6.63 -9.22
N MET A 21 -2.78 5.55 -9.16
CA MET A 21 -1.40 5.62 -8.67
C MET A 21 -0.50 6.50 -9.54
N LYS A 22 -0.67 6.47 -10.87
CA LYS A 22 0.04 7.38 -11.80
C LYS A 22 -0.28 8.85 -11.49
N MET A 23 -1.57 9.15 -11.30
CA MET A 23 -2.06 10.52 -11.06
C MET A 23 -1.65 11.09 -9.70
N ILE A 24 -1.59 10.25 -8.66
CA ILE A 24 -1.17 10.66 -7.31
C ILE A 24 0.30 11.12 -7.31
N GLY A 25 1.15 10.56 -8.15
CA GLY A 25 2.59 10.85 -8.16
C GLY A 25 3.31 10.33 -6.91
N GLN A 26 4.48 10.88 -6.61
CA GLN A 26 5.38 10.33 -5.59
C GLN A 26 5.29 11.06 -4.24
N HIS A 27 5.28 10.29 -3.14
CA HIS A 27 5.40 10.80 -1.78
C HIS A 27 6.01 9.76 -0.85
N ILE A 28 6.83 10.20 0.11
CA ILE A 28 7.58 9.31 1.02
C ILE A 28 6.70 8.44 1.94
N ASN A 29 5.48 8.90 2.25
CA ASN A 29 4.54 8.17 3.10
C ASN A 29 3.43 7.46 2.31
N ILE A 30 3.63 7.22 1.01
CA ILE A 30 2.72 6.49 0.12
C ILE A 30 3.54 5.45 -0.64
N ILE A 31 2.97 4.26 -0.88
CA ILE A 31 3.61 3.25 -1.73
C ILE A 31 3.56 3.75 -3.17
N ASN A 32 4.72 4.03 -3.75
CA ASN A 32 4.82 4.63 -5.06
C ASN A 32 4.77 3.58 -6.18
N LEU A 33 4.17 3.95 -7.31
CA LEU A 33 4.24 3.18 -8.54
C LEU A 33 5.66 3.30 -9.14
N LEU A 34 6.24 2.16 -9.47
CA LEU A 34 7.56 2.05 -10.12
C LEU A 34 7.45 1.80 -11.62
N GLY A 35 6.42 1.05 -12.05
CA GLY A 35 6.22 0.72 -13.45
C GLY A 35 5.01 -0.16 -13.70
N VAL A 36 4.69 -0.38 -14.97
CA VAL A 36 3.58 -1.23 -15.40
C VAL A 36 3.98 -2.06 -16.60
N CYS A 37 3.44 -3.27 -16.71
CA CYS A 37 3.53 -4.08 -17.92
C CYS A 37 2.11 -4.23 -18.49
N THR A 38 1.89 -3.64 -19.66
CA THR A 38 0.57 -3.59 -20.31
C THR A 38 0.53 -4.29 -21.67
N GLN A 39 1.69 -4.64 -22.21
CA GLN A 39 1.83 -5.25 -23.53
C GLN A 39 2.32 -6.69 -23.41
N ASP A 40 1.89 -7.54 -24.34
CA ASP A 40 2.37 -8.92 -24.52
C ASP A 40 2.35 -9.79 -23.24
N GLY A 41 1.30 -9.66 -22.42
CA GLY A 41 1.14 -10.47 -21.22
C GLY A 41 0.05 -9.97 -20.26
N PRO A 42 -0.04 -10.56 -19.05
CA PRO A 42 -0.93 -10.10 -18.00
C PRO A 42 -0.57 -8.68 -17.56
N LEU A 43 -1.57 -7.91 -17.13
CA LEU A 43 -1.35 -6.61 -16.52
C LEU A 43 -0.55 -6.75 -15.21
N TYR A 44 0.66 -6.19 -15.19
CA TYR A 44 1.45 -6.06 -13.97
C TYR A 44 1.53 -4.60 -13.53
N VAL A 45 1.33 -4.39 -12.23
CA VAL A 45 1.50 -3.11 -11.54
C VAL A 45 2.65 -3.29 -10.57
N ILE A 46 3.75 -2.58 -10.80
CA ILE A 46 5.01 -2.72 -10.05
C ILE A 46 5.11 -1.54 -9.10
N VAL A 47 5.23 -1.81 -7.81
CA VAL A 47 5.22 -0.81 -6.74
C VAL A 47 6.40 -1.00 -5.79
N GLU A 48 6.68 -0.01 -4.96
CA GLU A 48 7.67 -0.12 -3.90
C GLU A 48 7.37 -1.29 -2.95
N PHE A 49 8.42 -2.02 -2.58
CA PHE A 49 8.33 -3.12 -1.64
C PHE A 49 8.44 -2.61 -0.19
N ALA A 50 7.45 -2.96 0.64
CA ALA A 50 7.46 -2.69 2.07
C ALA A 50 8.01 -3.93 2.84
N PRO A 51 9.29 -3.96 3.24
CA PRO A 51 9.94 -5.16 3.77
C PRO A 51 9.36 -5.66 5.10
N HIS A 52 8.67 -4.79 5.85
CA HIS A 52 8.08 -5.14 7.14
C HIS A 52 6.59 -5.50 7.07
N GLY A 53 6.01 -5.53 5.86
CA GLY A 53 4.60 -5.78 5.64
C GLY A 53 3.70 -4.63 6.10
N ASN A 54 2.45 -4.95 6.44
CA ASN A 54 1.48 -3.94 6.87
C ASN A 54 1.69 -3.53 8.34
N LEU A 55 1.29 -2.30 8.66
CA LEU A 55 1.46 -1.72 10.00
C LEU A 55 0.70 -2.49 11.08
N ARG A 56 -0.47 -3.07 10.78
CA ARG A 56 -1.27 -3.84 11.76
C ARG A 56 -0.50 -5.05 12.27
N ASP A 57 0.07 -5.84 11.36
CA ASP A 57 0.82 -7.05 11.72
C ASP A 57 2.18 -6.69 12.32
N PHE A 58 2.81 -5.60 11.85
CA PHE A 58 4.01 -5.05 12.47
C PHE A 58 3.77 -4.69 13.94
N LEU A 59 2.71 -3.93 14.25
CA LEU A 59 2.36 -3.55 15.62
C LEU A 59 2.03 -4.78 16.50
N ARG A 60 1.33 -5.78 15.95
CA ARG A 60 1.00 -7.02 16.68
C ARG A 60 2.24 -7.81 17.07
N LYS A 61 3.24 -7.90 16.19
CA LYS A 61 4.51 -8.59 16.45
C LYS A 61 5.34 -7.91 17.54
N HIS A 62 5.16 -6.61 17.74
CA HIS A 62 5.90 -5.82 18.74
C HIS A 62 5.06 -5.50 20.00
N ARG A 63 3.90 -6.15 20.16
CA ARG A 63 3.10 -5.99 21.37
C ARG A 63 3.90 -6.57 22.55
N PRO A 64 4.08 -5.82 23.66
CA PRO A 64 4.74 -6.37 24.83
C PRO A 64 3.96 -7.60 25.32
N SER A 65 4.68 -8.68 25.65
CA SER A 65 4.06 -9.86 26.22
C SER A 65 3.39 -9.48 27.53
N SER A 66 2.06 -9.50 27.57
CA SER A 66 1.31 -9.48 28.83
C SER A 66 1.68 -10.76 29.57
N GLY A 67 2.40 -10.65 30.69
CA GLY A 67 3.09 -11.76 31.38
C GLY A 67 2.23 -12.89 31.95
N TYR A 68 1.24 -13.40 31.22
CA TYR A 68 0.37 -14.52 31.57
C TYR A 68 0.36 -15.66 30.55
N GLU A 69 0.97 -15.51 29.37
CA GLU A 69 1.09 -16.61 28.42
C GLU A 69 2.51 -16.73 27.89
N SER A 70 3.23 -17.72 28.41
CA SER A 70 4.28 -18.38 27.64
C SER A 70 4.00 -19.88 27.68
N PRO A 71 3.24 -20.44 26.72
CA PRO A 71 3.42 -21.83 26.37
C PRO A 71 4.70 -21.89 25.53
N LEU A 72 5.73 -22.55 26.07
CA LEU A 72 6.93 -23.04 25.39
C LEU A 72 6.90 -22.84 23.85
N GLY A 73 7.63 -21.86 23.32
CA GLY A 73 7.91 -21.82 21.87
C GLY A 73 8.19 -20.47 21.23
N SER A 74 7.75 -19.34 21.78
CA SER A 74 8.13 -18.03 21.24
C SER A 74 9.47 -17.60 21.84
N ALA A 75 10.54 -18.13 21.25
CA ALA A 75 11.89 -17.61 21.43
C ALA A 75 11.84 -16.07 21.41
N TYR A 76 12.38 -15.47 22.47
CA TYR A 76 12.70 -14.06 22.61
C TYR A 76 13.06 -13.44 21.26
N THR A 77 12.08 -12.83 20.59
CA THR A 77 12.43 -11.92 19.51
C THR A 77 12.99 -10.70 20.21
N ASN A 78 14.31 -10.54 20.16
CA ASN A 78 15.04 -9.29 20.37
C ASN A 78 14.59 -8.21 19.34
N GLY A 79 13.27 -8.07 19.12
CA GLY A 79 12.67 -7.01 18.33
C GLY A 79 12.50 -5.82 19.26
N ASN A 80 13.18 -4.72 18.96
CA ASN A 80 13.10 -3.47 19.71
C ASN A 80 11.64 -3.17 20.08
N VAL A 81 11.36 -3.05 21.37
CA VAL A 81 10.05 -2.66 21.88
C VAL A 81 9.71 -1.29 21.28
N LEU A 82 8.53 -1.17 20.68
CA LEU A 82 8.07 0.11 20.15
C LEU A 82 7.88 1.11 21.29
N THR A 83 8.50 2.28 21.13
CA THR A 83 8.34 3.39 22.06
C THR A 83 7.13 4.22 21.70
N GLU A 84 6.68 5.07 22.63
CA GLU A 84 5.64 6.07 22.36
C GLU A 84 6.01 6.98 21.18
N LYS A 85 7.30 7.36 21.05
CA LYS A 85 7.80 8.18 19.93
C LYS A 85 7.62 7.48 18.58
N ASP A 86 7.81 6.17 18.53
CA ASP A 86 7.60 5.40 17.30
C ASP A 86 6.13 5.43 16.88
N LEU A 87 5.21 5.26 17.84
CA LEU A 87 3.78 5.32 17.58
C LEU A 87 3.32 6.71 17.11
N ILE A 88 3.82 7.77 17.73
CA ILE A 88 3.57 9.15 17.31
C ILE A 88 4.13 9.38 15.90
N SER A 89 5.34 8.88 15.61
CA SER A 89 5.96 8.99 14.29
C SER A 89 5.13 8.27 13.21
N PHE A 90 4.61 7.08 13.49
CA PHE A 90 3.73 6.37 12.56
C PHE A 90 2.45 7.15 12.29
N ALA A 91 1.81 7.68 13.33
CA ALA A 91 0.60 8.49 13.19
C ALA A 91 0.85 9.75 12.35
N TYR A 92 1.96 10.44 12.59
CA TYR A 92 2.37 11.61 11.81
C TYR A 92 2.61 11.27 10.34
N GLN A 93 3.34 10.20 10.06
CA GLN A 93 3.63 9.78 8.68
C GLN A 93 2.36 9.40 7.92
N VAL A 94 1.43 8.68 8.56
CA VAL A 94 0.12 8.38 7.97
C VAL A 94 -0.65 9.67 7.69
N ALA A 95 -0.69 10.59 8.65
CA ALA A 95 -1.37 11.88 8.46
C ALA A 95 -0.75 12.70 7.32
N ASN A 96 0.58 12.73 7.22
CA ASN A 96 1.29 13.44 6.16
C ASN A 96 1.01 12.83 4.77
N GLY A 97 1.01 11.49 4.66
CA GLY A 97 0.60 10.79 3.44
C GLY A 97 -0.84 11.11 3.06
N MET A 98 -1.76 11.12 4.03
CA MET A 98 -3.17 11.46 3.77
C MET A 98 -3.36 12.93 3.37
N HIS A 99 -2.60 13.85 3.97
CA HIS A 99 -2.58 15.26 3.58
C HIS A 99 -2.11 15.42 2.13
N TYR A 100 -1.05 14.71 1.74
CA TYR A 100 -0.59 14.67 0.36
C TYR A 100 -1.69 14.15 -0.59
N LEU A 101 -2.30 13.00 -0.28
CA LEU A 101 -3.40 12.46 -1.10
C LEU A 101 -4.57 13.43 -1.23
N GLN A 102 -4.91 14.16 -0.16
CA GLN A 102 -5.94 15.19 -0.20
C GLN A 102 -5.58 16.27 -1.22
N SER A 103 -4.35 16.79 -1.20
CA SER A 103 -3.90 17.81 -2.16
C SER A 103 -3.96 17.34 -3.62
N ARG A 104 -3.86 16.03 -3.86
CA ARG A 104 -3.98 15.42 -5.20
C ARG A 104 -5.44 15.16 -5.61
N LYS A 105 -6.36 15.01 -4.64
CA LYS A 105 -7.78 14.73 -4.88
C LYS A 105 -8.65 15.95 -5.20
N VAL A 106 -8.17 17.19 -5.02
CA VAL A 106 -8.99 18.42 -5.25
C VAL A 106 -9.20 18.75 -6.74
N GLY A 107 -8.70 17.93 -7.68
CA GLY A 107 -8.82 18.20 -9.13
C GLY A 107 -9.69 17.24 -9.95
N ASN A 108 -10.14 16.10 -9.43
CA ASN A 108 -10.74 15.06 -10.29
C ASN A 108 -11.96 14.38 -9.65
N ASP A 109 -13.14 14.99 -9.87
CA ASP A 109 -14.38 14.24 -10.15
C ASP A 109 -14.28 13.45 -11.48
N ALA A 110 -13.14 13.52 -12.17
CA ALA A 110 -12.80 12.65 -13.29
C ALA A 110 -12.14 11.35 -12.79
N LEU A 111 -12.95 10.46 -12.21
CA LEU A 111 -12.81 9.05 -12.60
C LEU A 111 -12.88 9.04 -14.14
N PRO A 112 -11.89 8.52 -14.88
CA PRO A 112 -11.96 8.53 -16.32
C PRO A 112 -13.19 7.72 -16.73
N LYS A 113 -14.25 8.42 -17.15
CA LYS A 113 -15.44 7.79 -17.73
C LYS A 113 -15.15 7.14 -19.08
N ASN A 114 -13.93 7.23 -19.61
CA ASN A 114 -13.57 6.66 -20.90
C ASN A 114 -12.16 6.06 -20.84
N ALA A 115 -12.09 4.73 -20.74
CA ALA A 115 -10.94 3.93 -21.12
C ALA A 115 -10.72 3.97 -22.64
N ALA A 116 -10.51 5.17 -23.18
CA ALA A 116 -10.27 5.40 -24.59
C ALA A 116 -9.07 6.34 -24.73
N GLN A 117 -7.87 5.76 -24.68
CA GLN A 117 -6.66 6.14 -25.42
C GLN A 117 -5.47 5.36 -24.85
N LEU A 118 -5.39 4.08 -25.24
CA LEU A 118 -4.10 3.47 -25.54
C LEU A 118 -3.58 4.21 -26.78
N GLN A 119 -2.53 5.00 -26.63
CA GLN A 119 -1.72 5.46 -27.76
C GLN A 119 -0.27 5.04 -27.48
N ASP A 120 0.18 4.19 -28.40
CA ASP A 120 1.53 3.76 -28.79
C ASP A 120 2.45 3.15 -27.72
#